data_AF-A0A9D6ENI9-F1
#
_entry.id   AF-A0A9D6ENI9-F1
#
_cell.length_a   1.000
_cell.length_b   1.000
_cell.length_c   1.000
_cell.angle_alpha   90.00
_cell.angle_beta   90.00
_cell.angle_gamma   90.00
#
_symmetry.space_group_name_H-M   'P 1'
#
loop_
_entity.id
_entity.type
_entity.pdbx_description
1 polymer ?
#
loop_
_entity_poly.entity_id
_entity_poly.type
_entity_poly.pdbx_seq_one_letter_code
_entity_poly.pdbx_strand_id
1 'polypeptide(L)'
;MDVILLKALGASLAFVLAVLNLLIMLQLYGKIRLFPWAPESLAWWHRRQGDVILVLFLLIAYHCVRYGYIDPASPRVLGHSILGGLTMAVIALKFLTVNWIPRLMERIALIGATLFVATTGTVLTSALWYFLTWIREGARPVY
;
A
#
# COMPACT_ATOMS: atom_id res chain seq x y z
N MET A 1 0.42 -23.17 3.06
CA MET A 1 0.05 -22.12 2.08
C MET A 1 1.33 -21.64 1.45
N ASP A 2 1.40 -21.55 0.12
CA ASP A 2 2.62 -21.10 -0.55
C ASP A 2 2.89 -19.62 -0.23
N VAL A 3 4.17 -19.24 -0.18
CA VAL A 3 4.61 -17.88 0.19
C VAL A 3 4.06 -16.83 -0.78
N ILE A 4 3.83 -17.20 -2.05
CA ILE A 4 3.31 -16.30 -3.08
C ILE A 4 1.86 -15.94 -2.77
N LEU A 5 1.01 -16.93 -2.48
CA LEU A 5 -0.38 -16.72 -2.08
C LEU A 5 -0.48 -15.90 -0.79
N LEU A 6 0.39 -16.16 0.20
CA LEU A 6 0.48 -15.35 1.42
C LEU A 6 0.78 -13.88 1.10
N LYS A 7 1.73 -13.61 0.21
CA LYS A 7 2.06 -12.24 -0.25
C LYS A 7 0.90 -11.60 -0.99
N ALA A 8 0.23 -12.33 -1.89
CA ALA A 8 -0.91 -11.83 -2.64
C ALA A 8 -2.06 -11.44 -1.71
N LEU A 9 -2.41 -12.31 -0.76
CA LEU A 9 -3.44 -12.04 0.25
C LEU A 9 -3.04 -10.89 1.18
N GLY A 10 -1.79 -10.86 1.65
CA GLY A 10 -1.27 -9.78 2.49
C GLY A 10 -1.31 -8.42 1.78
N ALA A 11 -0.92 -8.37 0.51
CA ALA A 11 -0.99 -7.17 -0.31
C ALA A 11 -2.43 -6.73 -0.55
N SER A 12 -3.35 -7.66 -0.82
CA SER A 12 -4.78 -7.38 -0.95
C SER A 12 -5.39 -6.81 0.34
N LEU A 13 -5.08 -7.42 1.49
CA LEU A 13 -5.54 -6.93 2.79
C LEU A 13 -5.01 -5.52 3.06
N ALA A 14 -3.70 -5.30 2.86
CA ALA A 14 -3.09 -3.99 3.04
C ALA A 14 -3.70 -2.95 2.09
N PHE A 15 -4.05 -3.33 0.87
CA PHE A 15 -4.72 -2.44 -0.09
C PHE A 15 -6.13 -2.05 0.35
N VAL A 16 -6.93 -3.01 0.84
CA VAL A 16 -8.27 -2.71 1.39
C VAL A 16 -8.16 -1.74 2.57
N LEU A 17 -7.23 -1.98 3.49
CA LEU A 17 -6.98 -1.07 4.60
C LEU A 17 -6.48 0.32 4.13
N ALA A 18 -5.69 0.39 3.06
CA ALA A 18 -5.24 1.66 2.49
C ALA A 18 -6.41 2.45 1.87
N VAL A 19 -7.35 1.78 1.20
CA VAL A 19 -8.59 2.40 0.70
C VAL A 19 -9.43 2.94 1.86
N LEU A 20 -9.63 2.14 2.91
CA LEU A 20 -10.35 2.60 4.11
C LEU A 20 -9.67 3.82 4.74
N ASN A 21 -8.34 3.81 4.85
CA ASN A 21 -7.57 4.96 5.35
C ASN A 21 -7.74 6.22 4.50
N LEU A 22 -7.77 6.09 3.18
CA LEU A 22 -8.03 7.21 2.27
C LEU A 22 -9.44 7.77 2.50
N LEU A 23 -10.46 6.92 2.57
CA LEU A 23 -11.84 7.31 2.80
C LEU A 23 -12.01 8.02 4.15
N ILE A 24 -11.40 7.48 5.21
CA ILE A 24 -11.37 8.12 6.54
C ILE A 24 -10.75 9.52 6.44
N MET A 25 -9.62 9.66 5.74
CA MET A 25 -8.94 10.95 5.62
C MET A 25 -9.75 11.97 4.80
N LEU A 26 -10.40 11.54 3.73
CA LEU A 26 -11.31 12.38 2.95
C LEU A 26 -12.48 12.88 3.81
N GLN A 27 -13.01 12.04 4.70
CA GLN A 27 -14.05 12.44 5.65
C GLN A 27 -13.53 13.41 6.71
N LEU A 28 -12.33 13.19 7.27
CA LEU A 28 -11.69 14.12 8.22
C LEU A 28 -11.41 15.50 7.59
N TYR A 29 -11.12 15.55 6.29
CA TYR A 29 -11.03 16.80 5.52
C TYR A 29 -12.38 17.38 5.09
N GLY A 30 -13.49 16.79 5.51
CA GLY A 30 -14.84 17.26 5.20
C GLY A 30 -15.26 17.10 3.73
N LYS A 31 -14.57 16.26 2.96
CA LYS A 31 -14.85 16.03 1.53
C LYS A 31 -15.98 15.05 1.29
N ILE A 32 -16.16 14.08 2.20
CA ILE A 32 -17.22 13.06 2.14
C ILE A 32 -17.81 12.80 3.53
N ARG A 33 -18.93 12.08 3.59
CA ARG A 33 -19.52 11.56 4.83
C ARG A 33 -19.93 10.11 4.60
N LEU A 34 -19.10 9.17 5.03
CA LEU A 34 -19.30 7.73 4.81
C LEU A 34 -19.49 6.96 6.12
N PHE A 35 -18.69 7.28 7.13
CA PHE A 35 -18.68 6.59 8.41
C PHE A 35 -19.46 7.37 9.48
N PRO A 36 -20.32 6.71 10.28
CA PRO A 36 -21.13 7.35 11.32
C PRO A 36 -20.36 7.51 12.65
N TRP A 37 -19.07 7.79 12.60
CA TRP A 37 -18.21 7.89 13.79
C TRP A 37 -17.75 9.32 14.05
N ALA A 38 -17.47 9.63 15.32
CA ALA A 38 -16.88 10.90 15.71
C ALA A 38 -15.49 11.11 15.05
N PRO A 39 -15.08 12.36 14.78
CA PRO A 39 -13.78 12.66 14.17
C PRO A 39 -12.59 12.08 14.93
N GLU A 40 -12.67 12.02 16.26
CA GLU A 40 -11.63 11.45 17.13
C GLU A 40 -11.44 9.94 16.89
N SER A 41 -12.55 9.20 16.78
CA SER A 41 -12.56 7.77 16.47
C SER A 41 -12.02 7.50 15.07
N LEU A 42 -12.41 8.34 14.09
CA LEU A 42 -11.88 8.26 12.73
C LEU A 42 -10.37 8.47 12.69
N ALA A 43 -9.86 9.49 13.39
CA ALA A 43 -8.43 9.74 13.49
C ALA A 43 -7.68 8.59 14.20
N TRP A 44 -8.28 7.99 15.23
CA TRP A 44 -7.74 6.82 15.90
C TRP A 44 -7.63 5.62 14.95
N TRP A 45 -8.71 5.30 14.24
CA TRP A 45 -8.73 4.21 13.25
C TRP A 45 -7.75 4.44 12.11
N HIS A 46 -7.63 5.67 11.62
CA HIS A 46 -6.66 6.02 10.59
C HIS A 46 -5.23 5.67 11.02
N ARG A 47 -4.86 6.03 12.25
CA ARG A 47 -3.53 5.74 12.80
C ARG A 47 -3.31 4.24 12.97
N ARG A 48 -4.24 3.53 13.62
CA ARG A 48 -4.10 2.09 13.92
C ARG A 48 -4.09 1.23 12.66
N GLN A 49 -4.95 1.54 11.68
CA GLN A 49 -4.91 0.86 10.39
C GLN A 49 -3.59 1.16 9.67
N GLY A 50 -3.09 2.40 9.75
CA GLY A 50 -1.76 2.77 9.24
C GLY A 50 -0.63 1.93 9.83
N ASP A 51 -0.66 1.68 11.15
CA ASP A 51 0.33 0.85 11.84
C ASP A 51 0.31 -0.60 11.31
N VAL A 52 -0.89 -1.18 11.14
CA VAL A 52 -1.06 -2.53 10.59
C VAL A 52 -0.58 -2.61 9.13
N ILE A 53 -0.94 -1.62 8.30
CA ILE A 53 -0.48 -1.54 6.91
C ILE A 53 1.05 -1.50 6.84
N LEU A 54 1.68 -0.71 7.70
CA LEU A 54 3.14 -0.60 7.75
C LEU A 54 3.79 -1.95 8.02
N VAL A 55 3.30 -2.68 9.04
CA VAL A 55 3.84 -4.02 9.36
C VAL A 55 3.68 -4.96 8.17
N LEU A 56 2.51 -4.98 7.53
CA LEU A 56 2.27 -5.80 6.33
C LEU A 56 3.23 -5.43 5.20
N PHE A 57 3.40 -4.14 4.92
CA PHE A 57 4.31 -3.66 3.88
C PHE A 57 5.76 -4.02 4.16
N LEU A 58 6.23 -3.91 5.40
CA LEU A 58 7.60 -4.30 5.75
C LEU A 58 7.84 -5.79 5.53
N LEU A 59 6.90 -6.65 5.94
CA LEU A 59 6.99 -8.09 5.74
C LEU A 59 6.96 -8.47 4.24
N ILE A 60 6.04 -7.87 3.48
CA ILE A 60 5.92 -8.09 2.04
C ILE A 60 7.17 -7.59 1.31
N ALA A 61 7.62 -6.37 1.62
CA ALA A 61 8.80 -5.77 1.01
C ALA A 61 10.05 -6.58 1.31
N TYR A 62 10.24 -7.06 2.55
CA TYR A 62 11.33 -7.97 2.90
C TYR A 62 11.32 -9.21 1.99
N HIS A 63 10.17 -9.84 1.78
CA HIS A 63 10.07 -10.99 0.87
C HIS A 63 10.22 -10.63 -0.61
N CYS A 64 9.80 -9.43 -1.04
CA CYS A 64 10.02 -8.97 -2.41
C CYS A 64 11.51 -8.70 -2.69
N VAL A 65 12.25 -8.16 -1.72
CA VAL A 65 13.69 -7.88 -1.87
C VAL A 65 14.51 -9.16 -1.71
N ARG A 66 14.17 -10.02 -0.74
CA ARG A 66 14.96 -11.23 -0.44
C ARG A 66 14.87 -12.29 -1.52
N TYR A 67 13.70 -12.46 -2.13
CA TYR A 67 13.40 -13.55 -3.06
C TYR A 67 12.97 -13.07 -4.45
N GLY A 68 12.84 -11.76 -4.66
CA GLY A 68 12.48 -11.20 -5.96
C GLY A 68 13.70 -10.97 -6.85
N TYR A 69 13.43 -10.89 -8.14
CA TYR A 69 14.37 -10.47 -9.17
C TYR A 69 13.78 -9.28 -9.93
N ILE A 70 14.63 -8.36 -10.37
CA ILE A 70 14.24 -7.24 -11.22
C ILE A 70 14.50 -7.66 -12.67
N ASP A 71 13.45 -7.81 -13.44
CA ASP A 71 13.51 -8.08 -14.88
C ASP A 71 13.17 -6.80 -15.68
N PRO A 72 14.16 -6.13 -16.28
CA PRO A 72 13.92 -4.94 -17.11
C PRO A 72 13.15 -5.24 -18.40
N ALA A 73 13.17 -6.48 -18.89
CA ALA A 73 12.44 -6.88 -20.10
C ALA A 73 10.94 -7.08 -19.83
N SER A 74 10.53 -7.18 -18.56
CA SER A 74 9.14 -7.28 -18.15
C SER A 74 8.64 -5.93 -17.59
N PRO A 75 7.82 -5.16 -18.35
CA PRO A 75 7.29 -3.88 -17.87
C PRO A 75 6.53 -3.99 -16.55
N ARG A 76 5.86 -5.13 -16.31
CA ARG A 76 5.17 -5.42 -15.05
C ARG A 76 6.14 -5.53 -13.88
N VAL A 77 7.20 -6.33 -14.02
CA VAL A 77 8.18 -6.58 -12.94
C VAL A 77 8.99 -5.32 -12.65
N LEU A 78 9.42 -4.62 -13.69
CA LEU A 78 10.08 -3.32 -13.56
C LEU A 78 9.16 -2.29 -12.87
N GLY A 79 7.91 -2.18 -13.34
CA GLY A 79 6.91 -1.30 -12.75
C GLY A 79 6.65 -1.60 -11.28
N HIS A 80 6.50 -2.88 -10.92
CA HIS A 80 6.34 -3.32 -9.53
C HIS A 80 7.54 -2.91 -8.66
N SER A 81 8.76 -3.10 -9.16
CA SER A 81 9.98 -2.80 -8.42
C SER A 81 10.12 -1.30 -8.16
N ILE A 82 9.84 -0.46 -9.16
CA ILE A 82 9.87 1.00 -9.05
C ILE A 82 8.78 1.49 -8.08
N LEU A 83 7.54 1.04 -8.27
CA LEU A 83 6.40 1.49 -7.47
C LEU A 83 6.47 0.99 -6.02
N GLY A 84 6.98 -0.22 -5.80
CA GLY A 84 7.24 -0.76 -4.48
C GLY A 84 8.34 0.04 -3.76
N GLY A 85 9.43 0.36 -4.46
CA GLY A 85 10.48 1.24 -3.94
C GLY A 85 9.95 2.63 -3.59
N LEU A 86 9.16 3.24 -4.48
CA LEU A 86 8.52 4.52 -4.25
C LEU A 86 7.58 4.48 -3.03
N THR A 87 6.79 3.41 -2.88
CA THR A 87 5.91 3.21 -1.72
C THR A 87 6.70 3.24 -0.42
N MET A 88 7.81 2.49 -0.34
CA MET A 88 8.67 2.47 0.85
C MET A 88 9.34 3.82 1.11
N ALA A 89 9.81 4.50 0.06
CA ALA A 89 10.42 5.82 0.18
C ALA A 89 9.42 6.87 0.70
N VAL A 90 8.19 6.86 0.21
CA VAL A 90 7.14 7.80 0.65
C VAL A 90 6.67 7.50 2.07
N ILE A 91 6.64 6.23 2.49
CA ILE A 91 6.41 5.87 3.90
C ILE A 91 7.49 6.48 4.78
N ALA A 92 8.76 6.27 4.45
CA ALA A 92 9.87 6.86 5.19
C ALA A 92 9.77 8.40 5.23
N LEU A 93 9.45 9.02 4.10
CA LEU A 93 9.22 10.48 4.04
C LEU A 93 8.05 10.89 4.95
N LYS A 94 6.94 10.15 4.96
CA LYS A 94 5.80 10.43 5.85
C LYS A 94 6.21 10.37 7.32
N PHE A 95 6.99 9.37 7.71
CA PHE A 95 7.53 9.27 9.08
C PHE A 95 8.42 10.45 9.44
N LEU A 96 9.37 10.80 8.56
CA LEU A 96 10.24 11.96 8.77
C LEU A 96 9.44 13.26 8.85
N THR A 97 8.41 13.40 8.01
CA THR A 97 7.56 14.58 7.95
C THR A 97 6.78 14.76 9.26
N VAL A 98 6.13 13.70 9.75
CA VAL A 98 5.34 13.75 10.99
C VAL A 98 6.20 14.04 12.23
N ASN A 99 7.40 13.47 12.28
CA ASN A 99 8.20 13.56 13.50
C ASN A 99 9.16 14.75 13.48
N TRP A 100 9.83 15.02 12.35
CA TRP A 100 11.08 15.79 12.33
C TRP A 100 11.07 16.96 11.33
N ILE A 101 10.12 17.04 10.39
CA ILE A 101 10.09 18.07 9.34
C ILE A 101 8.76 18.84 9.35
N PRO A 102 8.55 19.75 10.32
CA PRO A 102 7.27 20.45 10.50
C PRO A 102 6.83 21.24 9.27
N ARG A 103 7.76 21.82 8.50
CA ARG A 103 7.47 22.52 7.24
C ARG A 103 6.77 21.66 6.17
N LEU A 104 6.93 20.34 6.22
CA LEU A 104 6.28 19.43 5.27
C LEU A 104 4.89 18.98 5.75
N MET A 105 4.47 19.34 6.97
CA MET A 105 3.12 19.04 7.46
C MET A 105 2.02 19.68 6.61
N GLU A 106 2.26 20.86 6.05
CA GLU A 106 1.34 21.52 5.12
C GLU A 106 1.08 20.66 3.85
N ARG A 107 2.01 19.76 3.52
CA ARG A 107 1.94 18.88 2.33
C ARG A 107 1.58 17.44 2.69
N ILE A 108 1.17 17.15 3.92
CA ILE A 108 0.92 15.77 4.38
C ILE A 108 -0.17 15.07 3.56
N ALA A 109 -1.19 15.81 3.10
CA ALA A 109 -2.23 15.29 2.23
C ALA A 109 -1.66 14.81 0.89
N LEU A 110 -0.77 15.60 0.29
CA LEU A 110 -0.10 15.24 -0.96
C LEU A 110 0.79 14.01 -0.77
N ILE A 111 1.57 13.95 0.32
CA ILE A 111 2.40 12.78 0.66
C ILE A 111 1.53 11.53 0.81
N GLY A 112 0.39 11.65 1.51
CA GLY A 112 -0.57 10.56 1.68
C GLY A 112 -1.20 10.11 0.36
N ALA A 113 -1.56 11.04 -0.52
CA ALA A 113 -2.09 10.73 -1.84
C ALA A 113 -1.06 10.02 -2.73
N THR A 114 0.18 10.51 -2.76
CA THR A 114 1.28 9.87 -3.48
C THR A 114 1.53 8.46 -2.97
N LEU A 115 1.51 8.27 -1.65
CA LEU A 115 1.65 6.94 -1.04
C LEU A 115 0.54 5.98 -1.52
N PHE A 116 -0.71 6.45 -1.52
CA PHE A 116 -1.84 5.66 -1.99
C PHE A 116 -1.72 5.28 -3.47
N VAL A 117 -1.33 6.23 -4.33
CA VAL A 117 -1.15 5.99 -5.77
C VAL A 117 -0.02 4.99 -6.03
N ALA A 118 1.14 5.17 -5.38
CA ALA A 118 2.27 4.25 -5.52
C ALA A 118 1.92 2.83 -5.03
N THR A 119 1.24 2.74 -3.89
CA THR A 119 0.73 1.47 -3.35
C THR A 119 -0.23 0.81 -4.32
N THR A 120 -1.18 1.57 -4.87
CA THR A 120 -2.16 1.07 -5.84
C THR A 120 -1.45 0.44 -7.03
N GLY A 121 -0.52 1.16 -7.67
CA GLY A 121 0.24 0.63 -8.80
C GLY A 121 1.06 -0.62 -8.44
N THR A 122 1.64 -0.66 -7.24
CA THR A 122 2.37 -1.83 -6.72
C THR A 122 1.47 -3.06 -6.61
N VAL A 123 0.25 -2.89 -6.09
CA VAL A 123 -0.73 -3.98 -5.91
C VAL A 123 -1.31 -4.43 -7.26
N LEU A 124 -1.59 -3.50 -8.17
CA LEU A 124 -2.08 -3.81 -9.52
C LEU A 124 -1.08 -4.67 -10.31
N THR A 125 0.22 -4.35 -10.20
CA THR A 125 1.30 -5.08 -10.86
C THR A 125 1.69 -6.39 -10.16
N SER A 126 1.14 -6.67 -8.97
CA SER A 126 1.43 -7.88 -8.19
C SER A 126 0.18 -8.70 -7.90
N ALA A 127 -0.54 -8.43 -6.80
CA ALA A 127 -1.65 -9.24 -6.34
C ALA A 127 -2.79 -9.33 -7.36
N LEU A 128 -3.16 -8.21 -8.00
CA LEU A 128 -4.20 -8.25 -9.03
C LEU A 128 -3.76 -9.10 -10.22
N TRP A 129 -2.52 -8.92 -10.68
CA TRP A 129 -1.97 -9.75 -11.75
C TRP A 129 -2.00 -11.24 -11.36
N TYR A 130 -1.57 -11.59 -10.14
CA TYR A 130 -1.59 -12.97 -9.63
C TYR A 130 -2.98 -13.60 -9.69
N PHE A 131 -4.00 -12.92 -9.15
CA PHE A 131 -5.37 -13.44 -9.13
C PHE A 131 -5.99 -13.50 -10.54
N LEU A 132 -5.73 -12.51 -11.39
CA LEU A 132 -6.24 -12.52 -12.78
C LEU A 132 -5.61 -13.65 -13.60
N THR A 133 -4.31 -13.90 -13.46
CA THR A 133 -3.63 -15.01 -14.13
C THR A 133 -4.18 -16.34 -13.64
N TRP A 134 -4.36 -16.51 -12.33
CA TRP A 134 -4.96 -17.72 -11.78
C TRP A 134 -6.36 -17.98 -12.35
N ILE A 135 -7.24 -16.97 -12.36
CA ILE A 135 -8.59 -17.09 -12.89
C ILE A 135 -8.58 -17.46 -14.39
N ARG A 136 -7.67 -16.85 -15.17
CA ARG A 136 -7.59 -17.05 -16.63
C ARG A 136 -7.03 -18.42 -17.02
N GLU A 137 -6.01 -18.88 -16.31
CA GLU A 137 -5.28 -20.10 -16.65
C GLU A 137 -5.82 -21.34 -15.92
N GLY A 138 -6.66 -21.15 -14.89
CA GLY A 138 -7.17 -22.23 -14.03
C GLY A 138 -6.10 -22.85 -13.12
N ALA A 139 -4.86 -22.36 -13.19
CA ALA A 139 -3.73 -22.82 -12.41
C ALA A 139 -3.10 -21.65 -11.64
N ARG A 140 -2.54 -21.93 -10.46
CA ARG A 140 -1.87 -20.90 -9.65
C ARG A 140 -0.54 -20.50 -10.32
N PRO A 141 -0.25 -19.20 -10.47
CA PRO A 141 1.07 -18.76 -10.90
C PRO A 141 2.14 -19.26 -9.94
N VAL A 142 3.17 -19.88 -10.48
CA VAL A 142 4.37 -20.33 -9.77
C VAL A 142 5.56 -19.62 -10.42
N TYR A 143 6.51 -19.13 -9.62
CA TYR A 143 7.78 -18.59 -10.12
C TYR A 143 8.79 -19.70 -10.32
#